data_AF-A0A183LDP7-F1
#
_entry.id   AF-A0A183LDP7-F1
#
_cell.length_a   1.000
_cell.length_b   1.000
_cell.length_c   1.000
_cell.angle_alpha   90.00
_cell.angle_beta   90.00
_cell.angle_gamma   90.00
#
_symmetry.space_group_name_H-M   'P 1'
#
loop_
_entity.id
_entity.type
_entity.pdbx_description
1 polymer ?
#
loop_
_entity_poly.entity_id
_entity_poly.type
_entity_poly.pdbx_seq_one_letter_code
_entity_poly.pdbx_strand_id
1 'polypeptide(L)'
;SQILLSEAHPNVKLSKDIFYSLIVKSSGSATRLIRLLMKSFFTQDELAASSLSGEGIYKQRLEPSVTEAIKKNISNSKTGSNKTKLVNTLYHKMKY
;
A
#
# COMPACT_ATOMS: atom_id res chain seq x y z
N SER A 1 5.64 12.94 9.74
CA SER A 1 5.22 11.75 10.50
C SER A 1 5.17 10.52 9.58
N GLN A 2 5.33 9.31 10.12
CA GLN A 2 5.29 8.05 9.37
C GLN A 2 3.96 7.32 9.60
N ILE A 3 3.49 6.55 8.62
CA ILE A 3 2.32 5.68 8.69
C ILE A 3 2.80 4.24 8.55
N LEU A 4 2.42 3.41 9.52
CA LEU A 4 2.65 1.97 9.48
C LEU A 4 1.56 1.30 8.65
N LEU A 5 1.94 0.44 7.69
CA LEU A 5 0.95 -0.27 6.87
C LEU A 5 0.31 -1.46 7.60
N SER A 6 1.07 -2.16 8.44
CA SER A 6 0.59 -3.27 9.25
C SER A 6 1.42 -3.40 10.53
N GLU A 7 0.76 -3.58 11.67
CA GLU A 7 1.42 -3.82 12.98
C GLU A 7 2.31 -5.07 12.97
N ALA A 8 1.95 -6.07 12.15
CA ALA A 8 2.74 -7.29 12.01
C ALA A 8 4.09 -7.07 11.29
N HIS A 9 4.27 -5.93 10.61
CA HIS A 9 5.46 -5.61 9.83
C HIS A 9 5.90 -4.17 10.11
N PRO A 10 6.48 -3.88 11.30
CA PRO A 10 6.76 -2.52 11.79
C PRO A 10 7.73 -1.71 10.91
N ASN A 11 8.51 -2.40 10.08
CA ASN A 11 9.47 -1.78 9.16
C ASN A 11 8.82 -1.27 7.86
N VAL A 12 7.59 -1.68 7.56
CA VAL A 12 6.88 -1.29 6.33
C VAL A 12 6.08 -0.02 6.60
N LYS A 13 6.75 1.11 6.44
CA LYS A 13 6.23 2.44 6.73
C LYS A 13 6.43 3.40 5.55
N LEU A 14 5.53 4.37 5.44
CA LEU A 14 5.59 5.47 4.47
C LEU A 14 5.44 6.80 5.18
N SER A 15 5.95 7.88 4.58
CA SER A 15 5.57 9.21 5.04
C SER A 15 4.06 9.40 4.89
N LYS A 16 3.47 10.16 5.81
CA LYS A 16 2.03 10.46 5.81
C LYS A 16 1.58 11.10 4.50
N ASP A 17 2.40 12.00 3.95
CA ASP A 17 2.10 12.72 2.72
C ASP A 17 2.11 11.80 1.49
N ILE A 18 3.09 10.90 1.40
CA ILE A 18 3.13 9.88 0.35
C ILE A 18 1.90 8.99 0.48
N PHE A 19 1.65 8.43 1.66
CA PHE A 19 0.52 7.52 1.87
C PHE A 19 -0.81 8.14 1.44
N TYR A 20 -1.11 9.37 1.86
CA TYR A 20 -2.34 10.06 1.46
C TYR A 20 -2.37 10.41 -0.03
N SER A 21 -1.25 10.80 -0.63
CA SER A 21 -1.16 10.99 -2.08
C SER A 21 -1.54 9.72 -2.83
N LEU A 22 -1.08 8.54 -2.37
CA LEU A 22 -1.42 7.25 -2.99
C LEU A 22 -2.91 6.91 -2.83
N ILE A 23 -3.51 7.20 -1.68
CA ILE A 23 -4.96 7.01 -1.43
C ILE A 23 -5.80 7.87 -2.38
N VAL A 24 -5.44 9.15 -2.56
CA VAL A 24 -6.16 10.04 -3.48
C VAL A 24 -5.98 9.57 -4.92
N LYS A 25 -4.73 9.28 -5.33
CA LYS A 25 -4.41 8.79 -6.68
C LYS A 25 -5.05 7.44 -6.99
N SER A 26 -5.40 6.64 -5.99
CA SER A 26 -6.07 5.35 -6.22
C SER A 26 -7.55 5.50 -6.56
N SER A 27 -8.16 6.67 -6.31
CA SER A 27 -9.58 6.97 -6.61
C SER A 27 -10.53 5.87 -6.07
N GLY A 28 -10.30 5.42 -4.83
CA GLY A 28 -11.10 4.37 -4.19
C GLY A 28 -10.86 2.93 -4.70
N SER A 29 -10.12 2.73 -5.79
CA SER A 29 -9.83 1.38 -6.31
C SER A 29 -8.76 0.67 -5.48
N ALA A 30 -9.13 -0.47 -4.88
CA ALA A 30 -8.20 -1.32 -4.15
C ALA A 30 -7.05 -1.81 -5.04
N THR A 31 -7.36 -2.26 -6.26
CA THR A 31 -6.35 -2.71 -7.23
C THR A 31 -5.39 -1.60 -7.61
N ARG A 32 -5.89 -0.36 -7.81
CA ARG A 32 -5.03 0.79 -8.12
C ARG A 32 -4.15 1.17 -6.92
N LEU A 33 -4.69 1.12 -5.71
CA LEU A 33 -3.94 1.38 -4.48
C LEU A 33 -2.83 0.35 -4.28
N ILE A 34 -3.12 -0.94 -4.49
CA ILE A 34 -2.10 -2.00 -4.44
C ILE A 34 -0.96 -1.68 -5.41
N ARG A 35 -1.25 -1.38 -6.68
CA ARG A 35 -0.20 -1.04 -7.66
C ARG A 35 0.64 0.16 -7.25
N LEU A 36 -0.01 1.19 -6.71
CA LEU A 36 0.66 2.40 -6.23
C LEU A 36 1.57 2.12 -5.02
N LEU A 37 1.11 1.30 -4.08
CA LEU A 37 1.92 0.86 -2.93
C LEU A 37 3.09 -0.02 -3.37
N MET A 38 2.88 -0.97 -4.28
CA MET A 38 3.98 -1.80 -4.81
C MET A 38 5.08 -0.92 -5.42
N LYS A 39 4.71 0.10 -6.19
CA LYS A 39 5.65 1.08 -6.76
C LYS A 39 6.30 2.03 -5.75
N SER A 40 5.78 2.14 -4.52
CA SER A 40 6.42 2.95 -3.47
C SER A 40 7.47 2.19 -2.67
N PHE A 41 7.45 0.86 -2.71
CA PHE A 41 8.43 0.01 -2.00
C PHE A 41 9.39 -0.72 -2.92
N PHE A 42 8.99 -0.95 -4.18
CA PHE A 42 9.80 -1.67 -5.16
C PHE A 42 10.05 -0.79 -6.36
N THR A 43 11.27 -0.87 -6.89
CA THR A 43 11.64 -0.32 -8.18
C THR A 43 10.93 -1.04 -9.31
N GLN A 44 10.89 -0.41 -10.49
CA GLN A 44 10.31 -1.03 -11.68
C GLN A 44 11.06 -2.32 -12.08
N ASP A 45 12.39 -2.33 -11.94
CA ASP A 45 13.22 -3.48 -12.30
C ASP A 45 12.98 -4.65 -11.35
N GLU A 46 12.90 -4.39 -10.04
CA GLU A 46 12.52 -5.42 -9.06
C GLU A 46 11.15 -6.02 -9.36
N LEU A 47 10.15 -5.19 -9.71
CA LEU A 47 8.81 -5.67 -10.06
C LEU A 47 8.80 -6.50 -11.36
N ALA A 48 9.67 -6.20 -12.31
CA ALA A 48 9.77 -6.96 -13.56
C ALA A 48 10.48 -8.31 -13.37
N ALA A 49 11.52 -8.32 -12.54
CA ALA A 49 12.35 -9.48 -12.26
C ALA A 49 11.82 -10.39 -11.12
N SER A 50 10.73 -10.01 -10.46
CA SER A 50 10.24 -10.72 -9.27
C SER A 50 8.78 -11.18 -9.38
N SER A 51 8.40 -12.13 -8.52
CA SER A 51 7.02 -12.58 -8.33
C SER A 51 6.68 -12.67 -6.83
N LEU A 52 5.40 -12.90 -6.51
CA LEU A 52 4.95 -13.02 -5.12
C LEU A 52 5.41 -14.32 -4.45
N SER A 53 5.44 -15.42 -5.22
CA SER A 53 5.86 -16.75 -4.73
C SER A 53 7.34 -17.03 -4.98
N GLY A 54 7.99 -16.32 -5.91
CA GLY A 54 9.29 -16.71 -6.43
C GLY A 54 9.23 -17.94 -7.35
N GLU A 55 8.03 -18.42 -7.70
CA GLU A 55 7.86 -19.55 -8.60
C GLU A 55 7.88 -19.06 -10.05
N GLY A 56 8.70 -19.70 -10.88
CA GLY A 56 8.95 -19.36 -12.27
C GLY A 56 10.45 -19.25 -12.56
N ILE A 57 10.84 -19.54 -13.80
CA ILE A 57 12.26 -19.49 -14.19
C ILE A 57 12.74 -18.03 -14.09
N TYR A 58 13.77 -17.78 -13.29
CA TYR A 58 14.45 -16.50 -13.09
C TYR A 58 13.68 -15.39 -12.34
N LYS A 59 12.57 -15.68 -11.66
CA LYS A 59 11.89 -14.64 -10.85
C LYS A 59 12.24 -14.72 -9.37
N GLN A 60 12.85 -13.67 -8.84
CA GLN A 60 13.09 -13.55 -7.40
C GLN A 60 11.76 -13.38 -6.67
N ARG A 61 11.73 -13.76 -5.38
CA ARG A 61 10.55 -13.49 -4.55
C ARG A 61 10.60 -12.04 -4.07
N LEU A 62 9.52 -11.30 -4.29
CA LEU A 62 9.34 -9.97 -3.68
C LEU A 62 9.41 -10.08 -2.16
N GLU A 63 9.91 -9.03 -1.51
CA GLU A 63 10.08 -9.02 -0.06
C GLU A 63 8.75 -9.37 0.65
N PRO A 64 8.68 -10.50 1.40
CA PRO A 64 7.43 -11.00 1.94
C PRO A 64 6.77 -10.06 2.95
N SER A 65 7.54 -9.34 3.76
CA SER A 65 6.99 -8.46 4.80
C SER A 65 6.21 -7.28 4.20
N VAL A 66 6.70 -6.69 3.12
CA VAL A 66 6.10 -5.58 2.37
C VAL A 66 4.83 -6.07 1.68
N THR A 67 4.92 -7.19 0.95
CA THR A 67 3.77 -7.74 0.21
C THR A 67 2.63 -8.16 1.16
N GLU A 68 2.95 -8.81 2.29
CA GLU A 68 1.95 -9.17 3.31
C GLU A 68 1.43 -7.95 4.09
N ALA A 69 2.26 -6.93 4.35
CA ALA A 69 1.80 -5.68 4.97
C ALA A 69 0.81 -4.94 4.07
N ILE A 70 1.08 -4.85 2.76
CA ILE A 70 0.16 -4.26 1.77
C ILE A 70 -1.16 -5.04 1.76
N LYS A 71 -1.09 -6.37 1.69
CA LYS A 71 -2.27 -7.23 1.71
C LYS A 71 -3.11 -7.03 2.99
N LYS A 72 -2.48 -7.04 4.17
CA LYS A 72 -3.16 -6.78 5.45
C LYS A 72 -3.79 -5.39 5.49
N ASN A 73 -3.09 -4.36 5.02
CA ASN A 73 -3.62 -3.00 4.95
C ASN A 73 -4.91 -2.92 4.11
N ILE A 74 -4.92 -3.60 2.96
CA ILE A 74 -6.09 -3.64 2.07
C ILE A 74 -7.22 -4.48 2.68
N SER A 75 -6.93 -5.65 3.24
CA SER A 75 -7.93 -6.52 3.88
C SER A 75 -8.60 -5.85 5.08
N ASN A 76 -7.83 -5.19 5.95
CA ASN A 76 -8.37 -4.42 7.08
C ASN A 76 -9.12 -3.17 6.63
N SER A 77 -8.97 -2.75 5.37
CA SER A 77 -9.74 -1.66 4.79
C SER A 77 -11.10 -2.10 4.22
N LYS A 78 -11.30 -3.41 4.01
CA LYS A 78 -12.61 -3.97 3.62
C LYS A 78 -13.56 -4.11 4.81
N THR A 79 -13.05 -4.12 6.04
CA THR A 79 -13.83 -4.01 7.27
C THR A 79 -14.17 -2.54 7.60
N GLY A 80 -14.81 -1.86 6.65
CA GLY A 80 -15.83 -0.81 6.84
C GLY A 80 -15.53 0.53 7.55
N SER A 81 -14.71 0.61 8.60
CA SER A 81 -14.87 1.72 9.57
C SER A 81 -13.85 2.86 9.44
N ASN A 82 -12.57 2.56 9.14
CA ASN A 82 -11.50 3.57 9.29
C ASN A 82 -11.11 4.28 7.99
N LYS A 83 -11.24 3.64 6.81
CA LYS A 83 -10.84 4.27 5.54
C LYS A 83 -11.84 5.33 5.07
N THR A 84 -13.14 5.05 5.20
CA THR A 84 -14.22 6.00 4.84
C THR A 84 -14.15 7.24 5.73
N LYS A 85 -13.91 7.07 7.04
CA LYS A 85 -13.63 8.19 7.95
C LYS A 85 -12.38 8.95 7.54
N LEU A 86 -11.25 8.28 7.31
CA LEU A 86 -9.99 8.94 6.97
C LEU A 86 -10.07 9.71 5.64
N VAL A 87 -10.67 9.11 4.60
CA VAL A 87 -10.89 9.75 3.30
C VAL A 87 -11.88 10.90 3.43
N ASN A 88 -13.01 10.73 4.13
CA ASN A 88 -13.98 11.83 4.32
C ASN A 88 -13.40 12.98 5.16
N THR A 89 -12.61 12.68 6.18
CA THR A 89 -11.91 13.69 6.99
C THR A 89 -10.83 14.42 6.19
N LEU A 90 -10.07 13.71 5.34
CA LEU A 90 -9.11 14.34 4.44
C LEU A 90 -9.79 15.19 3.37
N TYR A 91 -10.87 14.68 2.76
CA TYR A 91 -11.64 15.42 1.76
C TYR A 91 -12.29 16.68 2.33
N HIS A 92 -12.77 16.65 3.58
CA HIS A 92 -13.28 17.82 4.28
C HIS A 92 -12.17 18.82 4.64
N LYS A 93 -11.00 18.36 5.10
CA LYS A 93 -9.86 19.23 5.44
C LYS A 93 -9.14 19.85 4.24
N MET A 94 -9.37 19.36 3.02
CA MET A 94 -8.80 19.95 1.81
C MET A 94 -9.76 20.93 1.12
N LYS A 95 -11.02 21.02 1.58
CA LYS A 95 -12.05 21.92 1.03
C LYS A 95 -12.22 23.22 1.81
N TYR A 96 -11.58 23.35 2.97
CA TYR A 96 -11.54 24.53 3.83
C TYR A 96 -10.11 24.70 4.34
#